data_AF-A0A5E4HXD0-F1
#
_entry.id   AF-A0A5E4HXD0-F1
#
_cell.length_a   1.000
_cell.length_b   1.000
_cell.length_c   1.000
_cell.angle_alpha   90.00
_cell.angle_beta   90.00
_cell.angle_gamma   90.00
#
_symmetry.space_group_name_H-M   'P 1'
#
loop_
_entity.id
_entity.type
_entity.pdbx_description
1 polymer ?
#
loop_
_entity_poly.entity_id
_entity_poly.type
_entity_poly.pdbx_seq_one_letter_code
_entity_poly.pdbx_strand_id
1 'polypeptide(L)'
;MVVSVMPRILYVLAAVLAVGGLLVAAPVGAEVNAGTPVTLGSGPVGSVEAWGGNVTFVNLQINSTTLHWQAFYGNITAGLRLASNQSGTTYTVKSWTVDSLRGVVFVSRSSNINFANLSSVDPAINSLDTAFPFLSGANDRANNTGSDNANPAMTVGPYSITAGSRPIIQTNNGQNQASWTQVVLNYGDVTSAEDYVFAVPINASGNAYDNSSANYQVMVPANATVGSSVTYYFYGEIQ
;
A
#
# COMPACT_ATOMS: atom_id res chain seq x y z
N MET A 1 -72.41 -17.34 6.72
CA MET A 1 -71.05 -17.93 6.63
C MET A 1 -70.26 -17.04 5.68
N VAL A 2 -69.64 -15.98 6.20
CA VAL A 2 -68.86 -15.02 5.40
C VAL A 2 -67.41 -15.50 5.42
N VAL A 3 -66.92 -15.99 4.28
CA VAL A 3 -65.55 -16.48 4.14
C VAL A 3 -64.63 -15.27 4.01
N SER A 4 -63.87 -15.02 5.07
CA SER A 4 -62.80 -14.02 5.14
C SER A 4 -61.71 -14.35 4.11
N VAL A 5 -61.51 -13.45 3.14
CA VAL A 5 -60.46 -13.57 2.13
C VAL A 5 -59.18 -12.97 2.71
N MET A 6 -58.20 -13.83 2.93
CA MET A 6 -56.91 -13.57 3.58
C MET A 6 -56.09 -12.36 3.07
N PRO A 7 -55.22 -11.80 3.93
CA PRO A 7 -54.24 -10.76 3.61
C PRO A 7 -53.03 -11.38 2.90
N ARG A 8 -53.07 -11.51 1.57
CA ARG A 8 -51.91 -12.01 0.78
C ARG A 8 -51.06 -10.92 0.13
N ILE A 9 -51.57 -9.69 0.09
CA ILE A 9 -50.88 -8.54 -0.54
C ILE A 9 -49.75 -7.97 0.34
N LEU A 10 -49.75 -8.25 1.66
CA LEU A 10 -48.76 -7.68 2.58
C LEU A 10 -47.39 -8.39 2.56
N TYR A 11 -47.33 -9.66 2.10
CA TYR A 11 -46.06 -10.42 2.07
C TYR A 11 -45.23 -10.18 0.80
N VAL A 12 -45.86 -9.77 -0.31
CA VAL A 12 -45.13 -9.51 -1.56
C VAL A 12 -44.39 -8.17 -1.51
N LEU A 13 -44.88 -7.19 -0.74
CA LEU A 13 -44.22 -5.89 -0.58
C LEU A 13 -43.05 -5.92 0.43
N ALA A 14 -43.07 -6.86 1.40
CA ALA A 14 -41.98 -7.05 2.36
C ALA A 14 -40.78 -7.83 1.80
N ALA A 15 -40.98 -8.64 0.75
CA ALA A 15 -39.90 -9.40 0.12
C ALA A 15 -39.05 -8.59 -0.89
N VAL A 16 -39.53 -7.42 -1.32
CA VAL A 16 -38.79 -6.52 -2.24
C VAL A 16 -37.85 -5.55 -1.49
N LEU A 17 -37.92 -5.50 -0.14
CA LEU A 17 -37.21 -4.50 0.67
C LEU A 17 -35.89 -4.96 1.31
N ALA A 18 -35.38 -6.16 0.97
CA ALA A 18 -34.25 -6.76 1.70
C ALA A 18 -33.01 -7.10 0.84
N VAL A 19 -32.86 -6.46 -0.33
CA VAL A 19 -31.56 -6.44 -1.05
C VAL A 19 -31.00 -5.02 -1.02
N GLY A 20 -30.85 -4.48 0.19
CA GLY A 20 -29.97 -3.35 0.42
C GLY A 20 -28.53 -3.84 0.30
N GLY A 21 -27.99 -3.88 -0.92
CA GLY A 21 -26.56 -4.08 -1.10
C GLY A 21 -25.83 -2.99 -0.31
N LEU A 22 -24.90 -3.39 0.56
CA LEU A 22 -24.00 -2.45 1.23
C LEU A 22 -23.21 -1.74 0.13
N LEU A 23 -23.53 -0.47 -0.13
CA LEU A 23 -22.73 0.40 -0.98
C LEU A 23 -21.45 0.72 -0.20
N VAL A 24 -20.42 -0.10 -0.42
CA VAL A 24 -19.07 0.21 0.05
C VAL A 24 -18.38 1.06 -1.00
N ALA A 25 -17.68 2.11 -0.58
CA ALA A 25 -16.87 2.92 -1.48
C ALA A 25 -15.79 2.03 -2.13
N ALA A 26 -15.74 1.99 -3.45
CA ALA A 26 -14.66 1.33 -4.17
C ALA A 26 -13.40 2.22 -4.13
N PRO A 27 -12.19 1.64 -4.07
CA PRO A 27 -10.96 2.41 -4.24
C PRO A 27 -10.97 3.19 -5.55
N VAL A 28 -10.51 4.45 -5.50
CA VAL A 28 -10.44 5.34 -6.66
C VAL A 28 -9.01 5.79 -6.90
N GLY A 29 -8.67 6.13 -8.14
CA GLY A 29 -7.36 6.70 -8.47
C GLY A 29 -7.12 8.01 -7.71
N ALA A 30 -5.90 8.18 -7.19
CA ALA A 30 -5.49 9.38 -6.48
C ALA A 30 -4.66 10.30 -7.38
N GLU A 31 -4.81 11.61 -7.19
CA GLU A 31 -3.89 12.59 -7.76
C GLU A 31 -2.59 12.57 -6.94
N VAL A 32 -1.45 12.44 -7.62
CA VAL A 32 -0.12 12.32 -6.98
C VAL A 32 0.69 13.57 -7.27
N ASN A 33 0.97 14.34 -6.23
CA ASN A 33 1.94 15.44 -6.28
C ASN A 33 3.23 14.99 -5.56
N ALA A 34 4.17 14.43 -6.33
CA ALA A 34 5.39 13.85 -5.78
C ALA A 34 6.50 14.89 -5.62
N GLY A 35 7.24 14.81 -4.50
CA GLY A 35 8.48 15.56 -4.31
C GLY A 35 9.69 14.90 -5.00
N THR A 36 10.85 15.54 -4.90
CA THR A 36 12.11 15.00 -5.41
C THR A 36 12.56 13.79 -4.58
N PRO A 37 12.86 12.62 -5.20
CA PRO A 37 13.43 11.49 -4.50
C PRO A 37 14.78 11.86 -3.86
N VAL A 38 15.02 11.36 -2.65
CA VAL A 38 16.28 11.52 -1.91
C VAL A 38 16.91 10.16 -1.61
N THR A 39 18.23 10.09 -1.61
CA THR A 39 19.00 8.88 -1.29
C THR A 39 19.97 9.15 -0.16
N LEU A 40 20.57 8.10 0.41
CA LEU A 40 21.72 8.29 1.29
C LEU A 40 22.84 8.99 0.50
N GLY A 41 23.36 10.09 1.04
CA GLY A 41 24.54 10.76 0.48
C GLY A 41 25.81 9.92 0.67
N SER A 42 26.86 10.21 -0.10
CA SER A 42 28.16 9.56 0.12
C SER A 42 28.77 10.03 1.44
N GLY A 43 29.21 9.10 2.29
CA GLY A 43 30.02 9.42 3.47
C GLY A 43 31.43 9.94 3.10
N PRO A 44 32.11 10.64 4.01
CA PRO A 44 33.50 11.07 3.80
C PRO A 44 34.42 9.85 3.66
N VAL A 45 35.42 9.96 2.78
CA VAL A 45 36.43 8.90 2.58
C VAL A 45 37.46 8.94 3.71
N GLY A 46 37.69 7.79 4.35
CA GLY A 46 38.78 7.61 5.32
C GLY A 46 40.10 7.23 4.65
N SER A 47 41.22 7.54 5.29
CA SER A 47 42.55 7.09 4.84
C SER A 47 43.40 6.63 6.02
N VAL A 48 44.36 5.75 5.74
CA VAL A 48 45.39 5.32 6.68
C VAL A 48 46.71 5.21 5.92
N GLU A 49 47.78 5.76 6.48
CA GLU A 49 49.11 5.70 5.87
C GLU A 49 49.66 4.27 5.92
N ALA A 50 50.29 3.84 4.83
CA ALA A 50 50.93 2.53 4.74
C ALA A 50 52.43 2.65 5.01
N TRP A 51 52.95 1.78 5.89
CA TRP A 51 54.37 1.70 6.23
C TRP A 51 54.92 0.35 5.78
N GLY A 52 56.03 0.36 5.03
CA GLY A 52 56.65 -0.87 4.54
C GLY A 52 57.11 -1.77 5.68
N GLY A 53 56.83 -3.08 5.58
CA GLY A 53 57.23 -4.09 6.57
C GLY A 53 56.27 -4.32 7.73
N ASN A 54 55.15 -3.59 7.79
CA ASN A 54 54.16 -3.70 8.87
C ASN A 54 52.83 -4.31 8.38
N VAL A 55 52.05 -4.86 9.31
CA VAL A 55 50.64 -5.25 9.11
C VAL A 55 49.78 -4.35 9.98
N THR A 56 48.85 -3.63 9.36
CA THR A 56 47.93 -2.73 10.06
C THR A 56 46.51 -3.29 9.97
N PHE A 57 45.88 -3.49 11.12
CA PHE A 57 44.47 -3.84 11.20
C PHE A 57 43.60 -2.59 10.97
N VAL A 58 42.64 -2.68 10.06
CA VAL A 58 41.73 -1.59 9.71
C VAL A 58 40.30 -2.09 9.78
N ASN A 59 39.47 -1.43 10.59
CA ASN A 59 38.03 -1.62 10.58
C ASN A 59 37.40 -0.67 9.57
N LEU A 60 36.54 -1.20 8.70
CA LEU A 60 35.75 -0.41 7.75
C LEU A 60 34.28 -0.53 8.12
N GLN A 61 33.60 0.62 8.19
CA GLN A 61 32.15 0.68 8.24
C GLN A 61 31.65 1.29 6.94
N ILE A 62 30.81 0.55 6.22
CA ILE A 62 30.27 0.94 4.92
C ILE A 62 28.75 0.89 5.01
N ASN A 63 28.10 2.00 4.65
CA ASN A 63 26.66 2.05 4.45
C ASN A 63 26.40 2.18 2.94
N SER A 64 25.44 1.42 2.42
CA SER A 64 25.04 1.47 1.01
C SER A 64 23.53 1.64 0.90
N THR A 65 23.07 2.26 -0.17
CA THR A 65 21.64 2.38 -0.50
C THR A 65 21.21 1.12 -1.27
N THR A 66 20.02 0.60 -0.95
CA THR A 66 19.39 -0.45 -1.77
C THR A 66 18.97 0.11 -3.13
N LEU A 67 19.08 -0.73 -4.18
CA LEU A 67 18.50 -0.43 -5.51
C LEU A 67 17.20 -1.20 -5.75
N HIS A 68 16.80 -2.06 -4.82
CA HIS A 68 15.63 -2.92 -4.97
C HIS A 68 14.34 -2.30 -4.45
N TRP A 69 14.42 -1.25 -3.64
CA TRP A 69 13.25 -0.64 -3.00
C TRP A 69 13.20 0.86 -3.17
N GLN A 70 11.97 1.36 -3.32
CA GLN A 70 11.64 2.77 -3.19
C GLN A 70 10.57 2.92 -2.10
N ALA A 71 10.75 3.88 -1.21
CA ALA A 71 9.71 4.26 -0.25
C ALA A 71 8.94 5.49 -0.74
N PHE A 72 7.64 5.53 -0.47
CA PHE A 72 6.77 6.68 -0.59
C PHE A 72 6.09 6.94 0.75
N TYR A 73 5.96 8.20 1.10
CA TYR A 73 5.25 8.63 2.30
C TYR A 73 4.65 10.00 2.05
N GLY A 74 3.60 10.34 2.78
CA GLY A 74 3.01 11.67 2.66
C GLY A 74 1.68 11.83 3.35
N ASN A 75 1.09 13.00 3.14
CA ASN A 75 -0.20 13.39 3.67
C ASN A 75 -1.29 13.25 2.61
N ILE A 76 -2.51 13.01 3.05
CA ILE A 76 -3.69 12.83 2.20
C ILE A 76 -4.65 13.97 2.52
N THR A 77 -5.07 14.67 1.47
CA THR A 77 -6.23 15.57 1.56
C THR A 77 -7.40 14.87 0.91
N ALA A 78 -8.42 14.55 1.71
CA ALA A 78 -9.61 13.85 1.23
C ALA A 78 -10.87 14.70 1.43
N GLY A 79 -11.83 14.52 0.53
CA GLY A 79 -13.16 15.09 0.65
C GLY A 79 -14.19 14.12 0.08
N LEU A 80 -15.30 13.94 0.80
CA LEU A 80 -16.42 13.14 0.32
C LEU A 80 -17.35 14.05 -0.49
N ARG A 81 -17.81 13.58 -1.65
CA ARG A 81 -18.75 14.34 -2.49
C ARG A 81 -19.77 13.44 -3.15
N LEU A 82 -21.01 13.90 -3.20
CA LEU A 82 -22.06 13.38 -4.06
C LEU A 82 -22.05 14.25 -5.32
N ALA A 83 -21.56 13.69 -6.42
CA ALA A 83 -21.41 14.39 -7.68
C ALA A 83 -21.71 13.47 -8.87
N SER A 84 -21.97 14.07 -10.03
CA SER A 84 -22.02 13.37 -11.31
C SER A 84 -21.04 14.01 -12.28
N ASN A 85 -20.51 13.20 -13.21
CA ASN A 85 -19.77 13.71 -14.36
C ASN A 85 -20.65 13.59 -15.60
N GLN A 86 -20.96 14.72 -16.22
CA GLN A 86 -21.69 14.78 -17.48
C GLN A 86 -20.85 15.55 -18.49
N SER A 87 -20.48 14.91 -19.59
CA SER A 87 -19.67 15.50 -20.67
C SER A 87 -18.38 16.18 -20.18
N GLY A 88 -17.68 15.57 -19.22
CA GLY A 88 -16.42 16.09 -18.65
C GLY A 88 -16.59 17.23 -17.64
N THR A 89 -17.82 17.67 -17.35
CA THR A 89 -18.10 18.64 -16.28
C THR A 89 -18.61 17.91 -15.04
N THR A 90 -17.98 18.21 -13.89
CA THR A 90 -18.41 17.68 -12.59
C THR A 90 -19.49 18.58 -11.98
N TYR A 91 -20.66 18.00 -11.74
CA TYR A 91 -21.76 18.65 -11.03
C TYR A 91 -21.88 18.06 -9.63
N THR A 92 -21.64 18.89 -8.61
CA THR A 92 -21.65 18.47 -7.20
C THR A 92 -22.99 18.82 -6.56
N VAL A 93 -23.69 17.81 -6.04
CA VAL A 93 -24.91 17.99 -5.25
C VAL A 93 -24.55 18.38 -3.82
N LYS A 94 -23.55 17.70 -3.24
CA LYS A 94 -23.11 17.93 -1.87
C LYS A 94 -21.65 17.52 -1.69
N SER A 95 -20.94 18.25 -0.84
CA SER A 95 -19.62 17.88 -0.34
C SER A 95 -19.59 17.88 1.18
N TRP A 96 -18.72 17.05 1.74
CA TRP A 96 -18.44 16.94 3.16
C TRP A 96 -16.93 16.98 3.39
N THR A 97 -16.53 17.63 4.48
CA THR A 97 -15.16 17.55 5.00
C THR A 97 -14.98 16.22 5.72
N VAL A 98 -13.80 15.61 5.59
CA VAL A 98 -13.43 14.40 6.32
C VAL A 98 -12.54 14.82 7.49
N ASP A 99 -13.11 14.84 8.70
CA ASP A 99 -12.40 15.32 9.90
C ASP A 99 -11.47 14.26 10.51
N SER A 100 -11.77 12.98 10.29
CA SER A 100 -10.92 11.85 10.70
C SER A 100 -10.60 10.98 9.49
N LEU A 101 -9.36 11.03 9.02
CA LEU A 101 -8.95 10.26 7.87
C LEU A 101 -8.77 8.78 8.24
N ARG A 102 -9.59 7.91 7.65
CA ARG A 102 -9.49 6.45 7.76
C ARG A 102 -9.61 5.84 6.37
N GLY A 103 -9.10 4.61 6.24
CA GLY A 103 -9.15 3.84 5.01
C GLY A 103 -7.79 3.29 4.64
N VAL A 104 -7.54 3.14 3.34
CA VAL A 104 -6.38 2.41 2.81
C VAL A 104 -5.84 3.11 1.58
N VAL A 105 -4.51 3.24 1.51
CA VAL A 105 -3.78 3.61 0.29
C VAL A 105 -3.32 2.35 -0.41
N PHE A 106 -3.52 2.28 -1.72
CA PHE A 106 -3.03 1.20 -2.57
C PHE A 106 -2.02 1.74 -3.57
N VAL A 107 -0.95 0.99 -3.78
CA VAL A 107 0.10 1.32 -4.73
C VAL A 107 0.34 0.11 -5.63
N SER A 108 0.39 0.29 -6.95
CA SER A 108 0.61 -0.79 -7.92
C SER A 108 1.35 -0.29 -9.16
N ARG A 109 2.00 -1.19 -9.91
CA ARG A 109 2.53 -0.87 -11.25
C ARG A 109 1.44 -0.82 -12.32
N SER A 110 0.26 -1.36 -12.05
CA SER A 110 -0.88 -1.32 -12.96
C SER A 110 -1.74 -0.08 -12.74
N SER A 111 -2.16 0.55 -13.85
CA SER A 111 -3.17 1.61 -13.87
C SER A 111 -4.61 1.08 -13.87
N ASN A 112 -4.79 -0.24 -13.90
CA ASN A 112 -6.10 -0.89 -13.93
C ASN A 112 -6.13 -2.13 -13.01
N ILE A 113 -6.28 -1.88 -11.71
CA ILE A 113 -6.38 -2.94 -10.70
C ILE A 113 -7.80 -3.49 -10.65
N ASN A 114 -7.93 -4.82 -10.66
CA ASN A 114 -9.19 -5.47 -10.33
C ASN A 114 -9.34 -5.64 -8.82
N PHE A 115 -9.84 -4.61 -8.13
CA PHE A 115 -10.12 -4.67 -6.69
C PHE A 115 -11.16 -5.73 -6.31
N ALA A 116 -11.95 -6.23 -7.27
CA ALA A 116 -12.88 -7.34 -7.10
C ALA A 116 -12.22 -8.74 -7.19
N ASN A 117 -10.90 -8.83 -7.23
CA ASN A 117 -10.20 -10.12 -7.28
C ASN A 117 -8.90 -10.11 -6.45
N LEU A 118 -8.90 -9.44 -5.29
CA LEU A 118 -7.73 -9.41 -4.43
C LEU A 118 -7.55 -10.73 -3.69
N SER A 119 -6.32 -11.26 -3.72
CA SER A 119 -5.88 -12.45 -3.00
C SER A 119 -4.59 -12.20 -2.21
N SER A 120 -4.32 -13.10 -1.26
CA SER A 120 -3.02 -13.14 -0.57
C SER A 120 -1.93 -13.58 -1.51
N VAL A 121 -0.75 -13.02 -1.31
CA VAL A 121 0.50 -13.62 -1.79
C VAL A 121 0.92 -14.79 -0.90
N ASP A 122 1.96 -15.52 -1.29
CA ASP A 122 2.53 -16.59 -0.47
C ASP A 122 3.08 -16.04 0.87
N PRO A 123 2.99 -16.78 1.99
CA PRO A 123 3.35 -16.24 3.32
C PRO A 123 4.76 -15.66 3.39
N ALA A 124 5.73 -16.34 2.78
CA ALA A 124 7.11 -15.90 2.76
C ALA A 124 7.42 -14.87 1.66
N ILE A 125 6.41 -14.39 0.91
CA ILE A 125 6.53 -13.35 -0.12
C ILE A 125 7.56 -13.68 -1.22
N ASN A 126 7.82 -14.96 -1.49
CA ASN A 126 8.75 -15.42 -2.54
C ASN A 126 8.25 -15.11 -3.95
N SER A 127 6.93 -15.02 -4.12
CA SER A 127 6.34 -14.66 -5.40
C SER A 127 6.75 -13.25 -5.84
N LEU A 128 6.97 -12.32 -4.89
CA LEU A 128 7.58 -11.00 -5.21
C LEU A 128 9.00 -11.13 -5.74
N ASP A 129 9.83 -11.99 -5.17
CA ASP A 129 11.19 -12.22 -5.66
C ASP A 129 11.20 -12.76 -7.09
N THR A 130 10.10 -13.41 -7.52
CA THR A 130 9.93 -13.93 -8.89
C THR A 130 9.40 -12.85 -9.83
N ALA A 131 8.40 -12.07 -9.38
CA ALA A 131 7.73 -11.07 -10.20
C ALA A 131 8.56 -9.80 -10.40
N PHE A 132 9.43 -9.47 -9.44
CA PHE A 132 10.29 -8.29 -9.48
C PHE A 132 11.75 -8.70 -9.61
N PRO A 133 12.60 -7.90 -10.28
CA PRO A 133 13.98 -8.27 -10.61
C PRO A 133 14.93 -8.14 -9.40
N PHE A 134 14.64 -8.83 -8.30
CA PHE A 134 15.52 -8.92 -7.15
C PHE A 134 16.75 -9.77 -7.51
N LEU A 135 17.94 -9.31 -7.13
CA LEU A 135 19.17 -10.08 -7.33
C LEU A 135 19.15 -11.35 -6.45
N SER A 136 19.44 -12.50 -7.07
CA SER A 136 19.50 -13.77 -6.35
C SER A 136 20.50 -13.71 -5.19
N GLY A 137 20.05 -14.07 -3.99
CA GLY A 137 20.85 -14.06 -2.77
C GLY A 137 21.06 -12.67 -2.16
N ALA A 138 20.43 -11.62 -2.69
CA ALA A 138 20.49 -10.30 -2.09
C ALA A 138 19.86 -10.28 -0.70
N ASN A 139 20.50 -9.55 0.23
CA ASN A 139 20.04 -9.45 1.62
C ASN A 139 18.71 -8.69 1.73
N ASP A 140 18.46 -7.77 0.81
CA ASP A 140 17.29 -6.91 0.74
C ASP A 140 16.24 -7.40 -0.26
N ARG A 141 16.20 -8.70 -0.57
CA ARG A 141 15.11 -9.30 -1.36
C ARG A 141 13.79 -9.34 -0.58
N ALA A 142 12.66 -9.57 -1.25
CA ALA A 142 11.33 -9.49 -0.65
C ALA A 142 11.12 -10.48 0.50
N ASN A 143 11.52 -11.75 0.36
CA ASN A 143 11.35 -12.73 1.45
C ASN A 143 12.26 -12.51 2.67
N ASN A 144 13.28 -11.66 2.56
CA ASN A 144 14.10 -11.23 3.70
C ASN A 144 13.61 -9.91 4.32
N THR A 145 12.75 -9.19 3.61
CA THR A 145 12.25 -7.86 3.98
C THR A 145 10.83 -7.94 4.57
N GLY A 146 10.02 -8.84 4.05
CA GLY A 146 8.70 -9.15 4.59
C GLY A 146 8.75 -10.08 5.80
N SER A 147 7.66 -10.11 6.55
CA SER A 147 7.47 -11.02 7.68
C SER A 147 6.12 -11.74 7.60
N ASP A 148 6.05 -12.88 8.29
CA ASP A 148 4.85 -13.71 8.31
C ASP A 148 3.73 -13.08 9.17
N ASN A 149 2.58 -12.88 8.52
CA ASN A 149 1.22 -12.92 9.07
C ASN A 149 0.93 -12.08 10.33
N ALA A 150 1.39 -10.83 10.38
CA ALA A 150 1.06 -9.88 11.45
C ALA A 150 0.26 -8.65 10.98
N ASN A 151 -0.45 -8.75 9.84
CA ASN A 151 -1.26 -7.63 9.34
C ASN A 151 -2.40 -7.26 10.31
N PRO A 152 -2.75 -5.97 10.46
CA PRO A 152 -3.99 -5.57 11.13
C PRO A 152 -5.20 -6.00 10.30
N ALA A 153 -6.36 -6.10 10.95
CA ALA A 153 -7.63 -6.24 10.22
C ALA A 153 -7.90 -4.95 9.43
N MET A 154 -8.34 -5.08 8.18
CA MET A 154 -8.66 -3.96 7.31
C MET A 154 -9.72 -4.35 6.29
N THR A 155 -10.42 -3.35 5.75
CA THR A 155 -11.41 -3.53 4.69
C THR A 155 -10.96 -2.79 3.44
N VAL A 156 -11.13 -3.43 2.29
CA VAL A 156 -10.79 -2.92 0.95
C VAL A 156 -12.02 -3.11 0.05
N GLY A 157 -12.81 -2.07 -0.14
CA GLY A 157 -14.13 -2.19 -0.78
C GLY A 157 -14.95 -3.31 -0.12
N PRO A 158 -15.43 -4.33 -0.86
CA PRO A 158 -16.17 -5.44 -0.27
C PRO A 158 -15.30 -6.51 0.42
N TYR A 159 -13.96 -6.41 0.37
CA TYR A 159 -13.05 -7.41 0.92
C TYR A 159 -12.65 -7.09 2.34
N SER A 160 -12.92 -8.00 3.27
CA SER A 160 -12.33 -7.95 4.62
C SER A 160 -11.06 -8.79 4.68
N ILE A 161 -9.97 -8.16 5.10
CA ILE A 161 -8.72 -8.83 5.42
C ILE A 161 -8.70 -9.06 6.93
N THR A 162 -8.72 -10.33 7.33
CA THR A 162 -8.61 -10.73 8.74
C THR A 162 -7.21 -10.40 9.27
N ALA A 163 -7.13 -10.00 10.54
CA ALA A 163 -5.84 -9.81 11.20
C ALA A 163 -5.00 -11.10 11.15
N GLY A 164 -3.71 -10.95 10.85
CA GLY A 164 -2.75 -12.04 10.74
C GLY A 164 -3.04 -13.07 9.64
N SER A 165 -3.78 -12.71 8.60
CA SER A 165 -4.10 -13.60 7.47
C SER A 165 -3.25 -13.37 6.22
N ARG A 166 -2.42 -12.33 6.23
CA ARG A 166 -1.62 -11.88 5.09
C ARG A 166 -0.20 -11.52 5.53
N PRO A 167 0.79 -11.77 4.67
CA PRO A 167 2.15 -11.34 4.96
C PRO A 167 2.27 -9.83 4.83
N ILE A 168 3.24 -9.28 5.55
CA ILE A 168 3.44 -7.84 5.65
C ILE A 168 4.85 -7.44 5.34
N ILE A 169 5.02 -6.17 5.00
CA ILE A 169 6.30 -5.47 5.09
C ILE A 169 6.14 -4.38 6.15
N GLN A 170 7.10 -4.27 7.05
CA GLN A 170 7.13 -3.22 8.06
C GLN A 170 8.21 -2.20 7.73
N THR A 171 7.90 -0.92 7.92
CA THR A 171 8.88 0.16 7.79
C THR A 171 8.94 0.99 9.05
N ASN A 172 10.10 1.61 9.26
CA ASN A 172 10.41 2.33 10.50
C ASN A 172 10.01 3.81 10.43
N ASN A 173 9.81 4.40 11.60
CA ASN A 173 9.84 5.85 11.79
C ASN A 173 11.29 6.36 11.97
N GLY A 174 11.44 7.68 12.16
CA GLY A 174 12.74 8.31 12.40
C GLY A 174 13.36 8.02 13.76
N GLN A 175 12.71 7.26 14.65
CA GLN A 175 13.33 6.66 15.84
C GLN A 175 13.77 5.21 15.63
N ASN A 176 13.78 4.70 14.40
CA ASN A 176 14.08 3.30 14.06
C ASN A 176 13.13 2.28 14.72
N GLN A 177 11.87 2.66 14.94
CA GLN A 177 10.84 1.78 15.45
C GLN A 177 9.92 1.35 14.32
N ALA A 178 9.58 0.06 14.24
CA ALA A 178 8.60 -0.43 13.29
C ALA A 178 7.23 0.23 13.58
N SER A 179 6.75 1.05 12.65
CA SER A 179 5.58 1.91 12.87
C SER A 179 4.55 1.85 11.74
N TRP A 180 4.97 1.41 10.56
CA TRP A 180 4.10 1.29 9.39
C TRP A 180 4.05 -0.15 8.93
N THR A 181 2.85 -0.62 8.62
CA THR A 181 2.61 -1.97 8.13
C THR A 181 1.90 -1.87 6.79
N GLN A 182 2.47 -2.50 5.76
CA GLN A 182 1.80 -2.70 4.49
C GLN A 182 1.47 -4.17 4.29
N VAL A 183 0.35 -4.43 3.65
CA VAL A 183 -0.08 -5.76 3.21
C VAL A 183 0.24 -5.89 1.72
N VAL A 184 0.81 -7.03 1.34
CA VAL A 184 1.09 -7.34 -0.06
C VAL A 184 -0.02 -8.26 -0.58
N LEU A 185 -0.67 -7.83 -1.66
CA LEU A 185 -1.77 -8.52 -2.30
C LEU A 185 -1.43 -8.77 -3.77
N ASN A 186 -2.08 -9.75 -4.39
CA ASN A 186 -2.11 -9.89 -5.84
C ASN A 186 -3.57 -9.92 -6.34
N TYR A 187 -3.78 -9.69 -7.63
CA TYR A 187 -5.11 -9.83 -8.25
C TYR A 187 -5.11 -10.59 -9.60
N GLY A 188 -3.96 -11.17 -9.95
CA GLY A 188 -3.73 -11.86 -11.21
C GLY A 188 -2.56 -12.85 -11.11
N ASP A 189 -1.68 -12.83 -12.10
CA ASP A 189 -0.51 -13.70 -12.20
C ASP A 189 0.57 -13.32 -11.17
N VAL A 190 0.91 -14.25 -10.29
CA VAL A 190 1.95 -14.07 -9.26
C VAL A 190 3.38 -13.95 -9.81
N THR A 191 3.56 -14.08 -11.13
CA THR A 191 4.85 -13.83 -11.80
C THR A 191 4.90 -12.45 -12.47
N SER A 192 3.77 -11.72 -12.51
CA SER A 192 3.67 -10.40 -13.12
C SER A 192 3.78 -9.29 -12.08
N ALA A 193 4.76 -8.39 -12.24
CA ALA A 193 4.91 -7.22 -11.38
C ALA A 193 3.68 -6.28 -11.40
N GLU A 194 2.88 -6.31 -12.46
CA GLU A 194 1.67 -5.47 -12.62
C GLU A 194 0.49 -5.99 -11.79
N ASP A 195 0.50 -7.26 -11.42
CA ASP A 195 -0.60 -7.92 -10.71
C ASP A 195 -0.49 -7.82 -9.18
N TYR A 196 0.49 -7.06 -8.67
CA TYR A 196 0.70 -6.81 -7.26
C TYR A 196 0.14 -5.47 -6.80
N VAL A 197 -0.37 -5.46 -5.57
CA VAL A 197 -0.91 -4.28 -4.89
C VAL A 197 -0.33 -4.20 -3.48
N PHE A 198 0.24 -3.05 -3.16
CA PHE A 198 0.77 -2.72 -1.84
C PHE A 198 -0.26 -1.87 -1.10
N ALA A 199 -0.88 -2.43 -0.08
CA ALA A 199 -1.98 -1.81 0.66
C ALA A 199 -1.50 -1.33 2.04
N VAL A 200 -1.69 -0.05 2.35
CA VAL A 200 -1.29 0.56 3.61
C VAL A 200 -2.50 1.17 4.31
N PRO A 201 -2.86 0.73 5.53
CA PRO A 201 -3.86 1.41 6.33
C PRO A 201 -3.44 2.86 6.59
N ILE A 202 -4.37 3.78 6.39
CA ILE A 202 -4.16 5.20 6.70
C ILE A 202 -4.00 5.38 8.20
N ASN A 203 -2.97 6.12 8.60
CA ASN A 203 -2.75 6.54 9.98
C ASN A 203 -2.71 8.07 10.07
N ALA A 204 -3.81 8.68 10.51
CA ALA A 204 -3.95 10.14 10.56
C ALA A 204 -2.91 10.84 11.46
N SER A 205 -2.32 10.12 12.42
CA SER A 205 -1.31 10.63 13.35
C SER A 205 0.02 9.88 13.24
N GLY A 206 0.33 9.36 12.05
CA GLY A 206 1.56 8.62 11.81
C GLY A 206 2.79 9.52 11.71
N ASN A 207 3.94 8.98 12.10
CA ASN A 207 5.24 9.60 11.91
C ASN A 207 6.04 8.80 10.87
N ALA A 208 6.51 9.46 9.82
CA ALA A 208 7.30 8.83 8.75
C ALA A 208 8.73 8.50 9.18
N TYR A 209 9.52 7.98 8.25
CA TYR A 209 10.93 7.57 8.42
C TYR A 209 11.86 8.68 8.94
N ASP A 210 11.46 9.95 8.83
CA ASP A 210 12.18 11.14 9.28
C ASP A 210 11.51 11.82 10.49
N ASN A 211 10.51 11.17 11.10
CA ASN A 211 9.63 11.69 12.15
C ASN A 211 8.72 12.87 11.75
N SER A 212 8.65 13.22 10.47
CA SER A 212 7.61 14.13 10.00
C SER A 212 6.23 13.47 10.06
N SER A 213 5.18 14.29 10.16
CA SER A 213 3.80 13.80 10.14
C SER A 213 3.45 13.31 8.73
N ALA A 214 2.89 12.10 8.66
CA ALA A 214 2.41 11.48 7.44
C ALA A 214 1.13 10.68 7.70
N ASN A 215 0.33 10.49 6.65
CA ASN A 215 -0.86 9.65 6.68
C ASN A 215 -0.62 8.23 6.16
N TYR A 216 0.43 8.03 5.37
CA TYR A 216 0.87 6.72 4.89
C TYR A 216 2.39 6.69 4.71
N GLN A 217 2.96 5.49 4.81
CA GLN A 217 4.30 5.15 4.36
C GLN A 217 4.28 3.73 3.78
N VAL A 218 4.82 3.59 2.57
CA VAL A 218 4.81 2.36 1.80
C VAL A 218 6.16 2.18 1.13
N MET A 219 6.60 0.93 1.02
CA MET A 219 7.80 0.54 0.30
C MET A 219 7.44 -0.40 -0.83
N VAL A 220 7.95 -0.12 -2.03
CA VAL A 220 7.63 -0.88 -3.24
C VAL A 220 8.90 -1.27 -3.98
N PRO A 221 8.91 -2.39 -4.73
CA PRO A 221 10.09 -2.80 -5.48
C PRO A 221 10.45 -1.81 -6.59
N ALA A 222 11.70 -1.36 -6.62
CA ALA A 222 12.28 -0.59 -7.73
C ALA A 222 12.87 -1.54 -8.80
N ASN A 223 13.35 -0.99 -9.91
CA ASN A 223 14.22 -1.74 -10.80
C ASN A 223 15.65 -1.64 -10.27
N ALA A 224 16.34 -2.77 -10.14
CA ALA A 224 17.72 -2.89 -9.66
C ALA A 224 18.79 -2.30 -10.62
N THR A 225 18.44 -1.27 -11.38
CA THR A 225 19.30 -0.63 -12.39
C THR A 225 19.33 0.86 -12.13
N VAL A 226 20.54 1.37 -11.85
CA VAL A 226 20.78 2.80 -11.63
C VAL A 226 20.30 3.60 -12.84
N GLY A 227 19.48 4.62 -12.61
CA GLY A 227 18.93 5.50 -13.65
C GLY A 227 17.65 4.98 -14.33
N SER A 228 17.13 3.80 -13.95
CA SER A 228 15.81 3.35 -14.38
C SER A 228 14.74 3.83 -13.41
N SER A 229 13.68 4.45 -13.93
CA SER A 229 12.44 4.70 -13.17
C SER A 229 11.40 3.63 -13.46
N VAL A 230 10.52 3.39 -12.49
CA VAL A 230 9.32 2.56 -12.64
C VAL A 230 8.13 3.39 -12.20
N THR A 231 7.04 3.36 -12.96
CA THR A 231 5.81 4.06 -12.61
C THR A 231 4.98 3.24 -11.64
N TYR A 232 4.54 3.90 -10.57
CA TYR A 232 3.54 3.37 -9.64
C TYR A 232 2.31 4.28 -9.65
N TYR A 233 1.15 3.66 -9.69
CA TYR A 233 -0.16 4.29 -9.61
C TYR A 233 -0.70 4.17 -8.20
N PHE A 234 -1.30 5.26 -7.72
CA PHE A 234 -1.85 5.36 -6.37
C PHE A 234 -3.36 5.36 -6.43
N TYR A 235 -3.96 4.62 -5.51
CA TYR A 235 -5.40 4.58 -5.29
C TYR A 235 -5.68 4.79 -3.81
N GLY A 236 -6.84 5.33 -3.49
CA GLY A 236 -7.27 5.54 -2.12
C GLY A 236 -8.71 5.08 -1.93
N GLU A 237 -8.96 4.51 -0.76
CA GLU A 237 -10.30 4.36 -0.21
C GLU A 237 -10.36 5.16 1.09
N ILE A 238 -11.36 6.02 1.23
CA ILE A 238 -11.59 6.86 2.41
C ILE A 238 -12.93 6.48 3.03
N GLN A 239 -12.97 6.35 4.36
CA GLN A 239 -14.13 5.96 5.15
C GLN A 239 -14.46 6.99 6.23
#